data_AF-A0A857J5C9-F1
#
_entry.id   AF-A0A857J5C9-F1
#
_cell.length_a   1.000
_cell.length_b   1.000
_cell.length_c   1.000
_cell.angle_alpha   90.00
_cell.angle_beta   90.00
_cell.angle_gamma   90.00
#
_symmetry.space_group_name_H-M   'P 1'
#
loop_
_entity.id
_entity.type
_entity.pdbx_description
1 polymer ?
#
loop_
_entity_poly.entity_id
_entity_poly.type
_entity_poly.pdbx_seq_one_letter_code
_entity_poly.pdbx_strand_id
1 'polypeptide(L)'
;MRRDGAGASAGTRPASAEDPDLLLFGERHDAPGQIDRVADALRQLAARDRLAAFAIEMAPAGTSTAALPRSAAALSIRQALQWDDKAWPWERYAPAITAAVVAGVPVLGANLPRADMAKAMADVSLDAQLAEPARAQLAVALRDGHCGLLPESRIPAMLRVQIARDRSMAHVMAESVVSGRTAVLLAGSGHVDSALGVPQHLPTHLTVRSIVLLADGDRTSGRFDATWATPAASRDDPCTALAGHMPAPAGR
;
A
#
# COMPACT_ATOMS: atom_id res chain seq x y z
N MET A 1 -18.71 55.28 11.04
CA MET A 1 -18.71 54.13 11.98
C MET A 1 -19.78 53.19 11.43
N ARG A 2 -19.58 52.01 10.84
CA ARG A 2 -18.51 50.97 10.77
C ARG A 2 -18.58 50.38 9.34
N ARG A 3 -17.50 50.39 8.54
CA ARG A 3 -16.55 49.28 8.23
C ARG A 3 -17.15 48.05 7.53
N ASP A 4 -17.16 48.12 6.20
CA ASP A 4 -16.89 46.99 5.30
C ASP A 4 -15.39 46.65 5.33
N GLY A 5 -15.04 45.38 5.10
CA GLY A 5 -13.64 44.98 4.92
C GLY A 5 -13.40 43.50 5.16
N ALA A 6 -13.66 42.70 4.13
CA ALA A 6 -13.15 41.34 4.01
C ALA A 6 -11.61 41.35 4.06
N GLY A 7 -11.05 40.46 4.86
CA GLY A 7 -9.61 40.20 4.91
C GLY A 7 -9.39 38.71 5.08
N ALA A 8 -9.48 37.96 3.99
CA ALA A 8 -8.98 36.61 3.93
C ALA A 8 -7.46 36.66 4.13
N SER A 9 -7.00 36.18 5.29
CA SER A 9 -5.58 35.94 5.49
C SER A 9 -5.19 34.71 4.68
N ALA A 10 -4.48 34.95 3.58
CA ALA A 10 -3.81 33.91 2.81
C ALA A 10 -2.76 33.24 3.71
N GLY A 11 -3.12 32.07 4.24
CA GLY A 11 -2.20 31.21 4.95
C GLY A 11 -1.05 30.81 4.02
N THR A 12 0.16 31.12 4.46
CA THR A 12 1.47 30.69 3.96
C THR A 12 1.41 29.42 3.11
N ARG A 13 1.67 29.56 1.81
CA ARG A 13 1.99 28.43 0.94
C ARG A 13 3.29 27.82 1.48
N PRO A 14 3.32 26.56 1.94
CA PRO A 14 4.58 25.96 2.38
C PRO A 14 5.56 25.96 1.20
N ALA A 15 6.86 26.11 1.53
CA ALA A 15 7.97 25.95 0.59
C ALA A 15 7.70 24.73 -0.30
N SER A 16 7.94 24.85 -1.60
CA SER A 16 7.78 23.76 -2.57
C SER A 16 8.55 22.55 -2.10
N ALA A 17 7.87 21.62 -1.40
CA ALA A 17 8.49 20.41 -0.91
C ALA A 17 8.83 19.58 -2.14
N GLU A 18 10.12 19.34 -2.35
CA GLU A 18 10.60 18.41 -3.37
C GLU A 18 9.87 17.07 -3.21
N ASP A 19 9.60 16.40 -4.33
CA ASP A 19 8.97 15.07 -4.30
C ASP A 19 9.88 14.13 -3.48
N PRO A 20 9.34 13.34 -2.54
CA PRO A 20 10.13 12.45 -1.67
C PRO A 20 10.82 11.36 -2.49
N ASP A 21 11.83 10.71 -1.92
CA ASP A 21 12.44 9.52 -2.53
C ASP A 21 11.39 8.43 -2.72
N LEU A 22 10.54 8.24 -1.70
CA LEU A 22 9.50 7.22 -1.64
C LEU A 22 8.12 7.81 -1.33
N LEU A 23 7.13 7.50 -2.16
CA LEU A 23 5.73 7.87 -1.99
C LEU A 23 4.85 6.63 -1.86
N LEU A 24 4.18 6.46 -0.72
CA LEU A 24 3.45 5.25 -0.38
C LEU A 24 1.96 5.55 -0.32
N PHE A 25 1.16 4.89 -1.16
CA PHE A 25 -0.29 4.96 -1.17
C PHE A 25 -0.89 3.77 -0.44
N GLY A 26 -1.68 4.08 0.59
CA GLY A 26 -2.42 3.14 1.41
C GLY A 26 -3.86 3.10 0.97
N GLU A 27 -4.24 2.04 0.27
CA GLU A 27 -5.61 1.82 -0.14
C GLU A 27 -6.40 0.97 0.85
N ARG A 28 -7.72 0.97 0.68
CA ARG A 28 -8.57 -0.13 1.08
C ARG A 28 -8.89 -0.91 -0.20
N HIS A 29 -8.48 -2.18 -0.25
CA HIS A 29 -8.48 -2.96 -1.49
C HIS A 29 -9.83 -3.07 -2.20
N ASP A 30 -10.96 -2.93 -1.50
CA ASP A 30 -12.32 -3.01 -2.04
C ASP A 30 -12.95 -1.64 -2.37
N ALA A 31 -12.26 -0.53 -2.06
CA ALA A 31 -12.82 0.80 -2.21
C ALA A 31 -12.72 1.30 -3.67
N PRO A 32 -13.85 1.60 -4.35
CA PRO A 32 -13.85 2.15 -5.68
C PRO A 32 -13.19 3.55 -5.73
N GLY A 33 -12.61 3.89 -6.89
CA GLY A 33 -12.06 5.22 -7.17
C GLY A 33 -10.73 5.57 -6.50
N GLN A 34 -10.19 4.71 -5.63
CA GLN A 34 -8.87 4.90 -5.02
C GLN A 34 -7.74 4.79 -6.03
N ILE A 35 -7.81 3.79 -6.91
CA ILE A 35 -6.79 3.56 -7.93
C ILE A 35 -6.69 4.70 -8.94
N ASP A 36 -7.79 5.39 -9.24
CA ASP A 36 -7.77 6.52 -10.17
C ASP A 36 -6.91 7.68 -9.64
N ARG A 37 -6.97 7.94 -8.32
CA ARG A 37 -6.09 8.94 -7.67
C ARG A 37 -4.63 8.57 -7.77
N VAL A 38 -4.31 7.29 -7.58
CA VAL A 38 -2.94 6.77 -7.72
C VAL A 38 -2.48 6.91 -9.17
N ALA A 39 -3.32 6.53 -10.13
CA ALA A 39 -3.02 6.67 -11.55
C ALA A 39 -2.74 8.13 -11.95
N ASP A 40 -3.51 9.09 -11.44
CA ASP A 40 -3.27 10.52 -11.66
C ASP A 40 -1.94 11.00 -11.09
N ALA A 41 -1.59 10.57 -9.88
CA ALA A 41 -0.29 10.88 -9.27
C ALA A 41 0.87 10.31 -10.09
N LEU A 42 0.75 9.05 -10.55
CA LEU A 42 1.74 8.40 -11.43
C LEU A 42 1.91 9.18 -12.73
N ARG A 43 0.81 9.59 -13.39
CA ARG A 43 0.85 10.40 -14.63
C ARG A 43 1.56 11.74 -14.39
N GLN A 44 1.27 12.42 -13.28
CA GLN A 44 1.88 13.70 -12.96
C GLN A 44 3.38 13.60 -12.66
N LEU A 45 3.82 12.54 -11.99
CA LEU A 45 5.25 12.27 -11.78
C LEU A 45 5.94 11.90 -13.11
N ALA A 46 5.33 11.00 -13.88
CA ALA A 46 5.85 10.56 -15.17
C ALA A 46 5.98 11.72 -16.19
N ALA A 47 5.00 12.61 -16.27
CA ALA A 47 5.03 13.78 -17.17
C ALA A 47 6.16 14.76 -16.85
N ARG A 48 6.69 14.72 -15.62
CA ARG A 48 7.84 15.52 -15.17
C ARG A 48 9.16 14.73 -15.20
N ASP A 49 9.15 13.52 -15.75
CA ASP A 49 10.24 12.53 -15.68
C ASP A 49 10.72 12.23 -14.25
N ARG A 50 9.81 12.36 -13.29
CA ARG A 50 10.06 12.22 -11.85
C ARG A 50 9.67 10.86 -11.28
N LEU A 51 9.06 9.96 -12.07
CA LEU A 51 8.64 8.64 -11.59
C LEU A 51 9.73 7.59 -11.83
N ALA A 52 10.36 7.08 -10.77
CA ALA A 52 11.44 6.09 -10.85
C ALA A 52 10.91 4.68 -11.16
N ALA A 53 9.94 4.22 -10.37
CA ALA A 53 9.32 2.92 -10.45
C ALA A 53 7.92 2.96 -9.80
N PHE A 54 7.08 1.98 -10.12
CA PHE A 54 5.80 1.75 -9.45
C PHE A 54 5.75 0.34 -8.87
N ALA A 55 5.90 0.21 -7.56
CA ALA A 55 5.84 -1.06 -6.84
C ALA A 55 4.42 -1.33 -6.32
N ILE A 56 4.00 -2.59 -6.33
CA ILE A 56 2.65 -2.99 -5.91
C ILE A 56 2.64 -4.23 -5.02
N GLU A 57 1.80 -4.21 -3.98
CA GLU A 57 1.52 -5.38 -3.12
C GLU A 57 0.85 -6.53 -3.89
N MET A 58 0.14 -6.23 -4.97
CA MET A 58 -0.70 -7.18 -5.67
C MET A 58 0.09 -8.22 -6.48
N ALA A 59 1.40 -8.01 -6.63
CA ALA A 59 2.31 -8.91 -7.34
C ALA A 59 3.51 -9.31 -6.45
N PRO A 60 4.03 -10.54 -6.60
CA PRO A 60 5.15 -11.03 -5.78
C PRO A 60 6.47 -10.37 -6.19
N ALA A 61 7.35 -10.16 -5.21
CA ALA A 61 8.71 -9.68 -5.42
C ALA A 61 9.47 -10.57 -6.41
N GLY A 62 10.30 -9.93 -7.24
CA GLY A 62 11.00 -10.58 -8.36
C GLY A 62 10.25 -10.57 -9.68
N THR A 63 8.98 -10.14 -9.70
CA THR A 63 8.22 -9.89 -10.95
C THR A 63 8.34 -8.44 -11.39
N SER A 64 8.34 -8.20 -12.71
CA SER A 64 8.56 -6.85 -13.24
C SER A 64 8.09 -6.70 -14.68
N THR A 65 7.63 -5.50 -15.04
CA THR A 65 7.36 -5.11 -16.43
C THR A 65 8.55 -4.47 -17.14
N ALA A 66 9.74 -4.41 -16.54
CA ALA A 66 10.90 -3.68 -17.09
C ALA A 66 11.32 -4.15 -18.49
N ALA A 67 11.08 -5.43 -18.82
CA ALA A 67 11.39 -6.00 -20.13
C ALA A 67 10.30 -5.75 -21.21
N LEU A 68 9.17 -5.15 -20.84
CA LEU A 68 8.04 -4.93 -21.73
C LEU A 68 8.13 -3.57 -22.45
N PRO A 69 7.66 -3.47 -23.70
CA PRO A 69 7.53 -2.19 -24.38
C PRO A 69 6.41 -1.35 -23.74
N ARG A 70 6.46 -0.02 -23.94
CA ARG A 70 5.42 0.91 -23.47
C ARG A 70 4.01 0.61 -24.03
N SER A 71 3.96 -0.08 -25.17
CA SER A 71 2.74 -0.52 -25.84
C SER A 71 2.30 -1.94 -25.47
N ALA A 72 2.86 -2.52 -24.41
CA ALA A 72 2.55 -3.89 -24.01
C ALA A 72 1.04 -4.08 -23.74
N ALA A 73 0.51 -5.19 -24.23
CA ALA A 73 -0.88 -5.55 -23.99
C ALA A 73 -1.09 -5.96 -22.53
N ALA A 74 -2.31 -5.79 -22.03
CA ALA A 74 -2.69 -6.15 -20.65
C ALA A 74 -2.33 -7.60 -20.29
N LEU A 75 -2.47 -8.54 -21.24
CA LEU A 75 -2.09 -9.94 -21.04
C LEU A 75 -0.59 -10.11 -20.74
N SER A 76 0.29 -9.43 -21.49
CA SER A 76 1.73 -9.48 -21.26
C SER A 76 2.11 -8.86 -19.92
N ILE A 77 1.46 -7.76 -19.54
CA ILE A 77 1.67 -7.11 -18.24
C ILE A 77 1.28 -8.05 -17.10
N ARG A 78 0.10 -8.67 -17.18
CA ARG A 78 -0.38 -9.64 -16.18
C ARG A 78 0.54 -10.85 -16.06
N GLN A 79 1.02 -11.38 -17.19
CA GLN A 79 1.98 -12.48 -17.20
C GLN A 79 3.30 -12.09 -16.54
N ALA A 80 3.84 -10.92 -16.87
CA ALA A 80 5.10 -10.42 -16.31
C ALA A 80 5.03 -10.18 -14.80
N LEU A 81 3.87 -9.76 -14.28
CA LEU A 81 3.58 -9.55 -12.86
C LEU A 81 3.09 -10.82 -12.14
N GLN A 82 2.95 -11.95 -12.84
CA GLN A 82 2.32 -13.17 -12.31
C GLN A 82 0.97 -12.88 -11.61
N TRP A 83 0.14 -12.08 -12.27
CA TRP A 83 -1.07 -11.53 -11.69
C TRP A 83 -2.07 -12.61 -11.27
N ASP A 84 -2.62 -12.48 -10.06
CA ASP A 84 -3.69 -13.34 -9.54
C ASP A 84 -5.03 -12.62 -9.58
N ASP A 85 -5.81 -12.84 -10.64
CA ASP A 85 -7.13 -12.21 -10.80
C ASP A 85 -8.16 -12.62 -9.75
N LYS A 86 -7.97 -13.75 -9.08
CA LYS A 86 -8.89 -14.20 -8.03
C LYS A 86 -8.69 -13.39 -6.77
N ALA A 87 -7.44 -13.06 -6.45
CA ALA A 87 -7.11 -12.19 -5.32
C ALA A 87 -7.32 -10.71 -5.66
N TRP A 88 -6.97 -10.30 -6.89
CA TRP A 88 -6.91 -8.92 -7.31
C TRP A 88 -7.60 -8.75 -8.67
N PRO A 89 -8.88 -8.31 -8.71
CA PRO A 89 -9.58 -8.10 -9.97
C PRO A 89 -8.80 -7.11 -10.85
N TRP A 90 -8.30 -7.57 -12.01
CA TRP A 90 -7.39 -6.79 -12.87
C TRP A 90 -7.93 -5.39 -13.19
N GLU A 91 -9.21 -5.29 -13.55
CA GLU A 91 -9.84 -4.03 -13.96
C GLU A 91 -9.75 -2.94 -12.89
N ARG A 92 -9.67 -3.31 -11.60
CA ARG A 92 -9.50 -2.34 -10.51
C ARG A 92 -8.14 -1.66 -10.57
N TYR A 93 -7.08 -2.43 -10.85
CA TYR A 93 -5.69 -1.99 -10.75
C TYR A 93 -5.08 -1.57 -12.10
N ALA A 94 -5.70 -2.00 -13.20
CA ALA A 94 -5.28 -1.71 -14.57
C ALA A 94 -5.01 -0.21 -14.83
N PRO A 95 -5.80 0.77 -14.33
CA PRO A 95 -5.55 2.18 -14.61
C PRO A 95 -4.18 2.68 -14.12
N ALA A 96 -3.78 2.31 -12.89
CA ALA A 96 -2.48 2.72 -12.32
C ALA A 96 -1.31 1.95 -12.95
N ILE A 97 -1.46 0.64 -13.13
CA ILE A 97 -0.43 -0.20 -13.76
C ILE A 97 -0.15 0.27 -15.19
N THR A 98 -1.20 0.51 -15.98
CA THR A 98 -1.08 0.97 -17.37
C THR A 98 -0.47 2.36 -17.44
N ALA A 99 -0.80 3.27 -16.51
CA ALA A 99 -0.21 4.60 -16.47
C ALA A 99 1.33 4.56 -16.35
N ALA A 100 1.87 3.67 -15.52
CA ALA A 100 3.31 3.47 -15.40
C ALA A 100 3.93 2.83 -16.65
N VAL A 101 3.33 1.74 -17.17
CA VAL A 101 3.86 1.04 -18.35
C VAL A 101 3.89 1.93 -19.59
N VAL A 102 2.82 2.70 -19.86
CA VAL A 102 2.76 3.63 -21.00
C VAL A 102 3.80 4.74 -20.88
N ALA A 103 4.10 5.18 -19.66
CA ALA A 103 5.19 6.12 -19.39
C ALA A 103 6.60 5.52 -19.58
N GLY A 104 6.72 4.20 -19.74
CA GLY A 104 7.99 3.49 -19.77
C GLY A 104 8.65 3.36 -18.39
N VAL A 105 7.84 3.45 -17.34
CA VAL A 105 8.27 3.22 -15.96
C VAL A 105 8.00 1.75 -15.60
N PRO A 106 8.97 1.04 -14.99
CA PRO A 106 8.76 -0.34 -14.59
C PRO A 106 7.74 -0.43 -13.45
N VAL A 107 6.83 -1.40 -13.58
CA VAL A 107 5.97 -1.85 -12.49
C VAL A 107 6.62 -3.07 -11.85
N LEU A 108 6.74 -3.07 -10.53
CA LEU A 108 7.45 -4.08 -9.75
C LEU A 108 6.47 -4.78 -8.80
N GLY A 109 6.49 -6.11 -8.77
CA GLY A 109 5.89 -6.83 -7.65
C GLY A 109 6.71 -6.60 -6.40
N ALA A 110 6.05 -6.34 -5.27
CA ALA A 110 6.71 -5.94 -4.02
C ALA A 110 6.45 -6.92 -2.87
N ASN A 111 5.42 -7.75 -3.00
CA ASN A 111 4.94 -8.57 -1.91
C ASN A 111 5.79 -9.81 -1.68
N LEU A 112 5.75 -10.36 -0.46
CA LEU A 112 6.41 -11.62 -0.16
C LEU A 112 5.86 -12.72 -1.10
N PRO A 113 6.72 -13.44 -1.84
CA PRO A 113 6.27 -14.53 -2.69
C PRO A 113 5.51 -15.60 -1.90
N ARG A 114 4.47 -16.17 -2.50
CA ARG A 114 3.62 -17.17 -1.81
C ARG A 114 4.40 -18.38 -1.30
N ALA A 115 5.46 -18.77 -2.02
CA ALA A 115 6.35 -19.87 -1.63
C ALA A 115 7.08 -19.63 -0.31
N ASP A 116 7.29 -18.36 0.08
CA ASP A 116 8.02 -17.98 1.28
C ASP A 116 7.13 -17.76 2.51
N MET A 117 5.80 -17.77 2.33
CA MET A 117 4.83 -17.52 3.42
C MET A 117 4.96 -18.53 4.56
N ALA A 118 5.10 -19.82 4.25
CA ALA A 118 5.24 -20.87 5.26
C ALA A 118 6.53 -20.72 6.07
N LYS A 119 7.62 -20.32 5.40
CA LYS A 119 8.89 -20.01 6.05
C LYS A 119 8.75 -18.81 6.97
N ALA A 120 8.10 -17.73 6.53
CA ALA A 120 7.87 -16.55 7.35
C ALA A 120 7.05 -16.85 8.62
N MET A 121 6.01 -17.69 8.52
CA MET A 121 5.23 -18.10 9.71
C MET A 121 6.09 -18.77 10.80
N ALA A 122 7.08 -19.56 10.38
CA ALA A 122 7.96 -20.32 11.27
C ALA A 122 9.18 -19.51 11.76
N ASP A 123 9.53 -18.41 11.10
CA ASP A 123 10.73 -17.64 11.39
C ASP A 123 10.52 -16.68 12.58
N VAL A 124 10.91 -17.16 13.76
CA VAL A 124 10.83 -16.39 15.01
C VAL A 124 11.74 -15.15 15.02
N SER A 125 12.73 -15.06 14.15
CA SER A 125 13.63 -13.89 14.10
C SER A 125 12.90 -12.63 13.62
N LEU A 126 11.78 -12.79 12.91
CA LEU A 126 10.92 -11.69 12.48
C LEU A 126 10.25 -10.98 13.67
N ASP A 127 10.10 -11.64 14.82
CA ASP A 127 9.50 -11.05 16.02
C ASP A 127 10.30 -9.85 16.54
N ALA A 128 11.61 -9.80 16.27
CA ALA A 128 12.51 -8.71 16.67
C ALA A 128 12.63 -7.60 15.61
N GLN A 129 12.01 -7.77 14.44
CA GLN A 129 12.14 -6.83 13.31
C GLN A 129 11.12 -5.69 13.34
N LEU A 130 10.22 -5.70 14.32
CA LEU A 130 9.32 -4.60 14.64
C LEU A 130 9.34 -4.41 16.16
N ALA A 131 9.77 -3.23 16.61
CA ALA A 131 9.91 -2.95 18.04
C ALA A 131 8.56 -2.81 18.74
N GLU A 132 8.53 -3.01 20.06
CA GLU A 132 7.43 -2.52 20.88
C GLU A 132 7.45 -0.98 20.95
N PRO A 133 6.28 -0.29 20.96
CA PRO A 133 4.92 -0.83 21.05
C PRO A 133 4.27 -1.16 19.69
N ALA A 134 4.95 -0.94 18.57
CA ALA A 134 4.39 -1.12 17.22
C ALA A 134 3.94 -2.56 16.97
N ARG A 135 4.70 -3.54 17.44
CA ARG A 135 4.35 -4.96 17.30
C ARG A 135 3.04 -5.31 18.02
N ALA A 136 2.82 -4.81 19.24
CA ALA A 136 1.54 -4.99 19.94
C ALA A 136 0.37 -4.33 19.18
N GLN A 137 0.57 -3.14 18.62
CA GLN A 137 -0.43 -2.45 17.80
C GLN A 137 -0.76 -3.23 16.53
N LEU A 138 0.25 -3.78 15.85
CA LEU A 138 0.04 -4.63 14.67
C LEU A 138 -0.75 -5.90 15.02
N ALA A 139 -0.51 -6.49 16.19
CA ALA A 139 -1.30 -7.64 16.64
C ALA A 139 -2.79 -7.28 16.86
N VAL A 140 -3.10 -6.07 17.36
CA VAL A 140 -4.48 -5.57 17.46
C VAL A 140 -5.08 -5.37 16.07
N ALA A 141 -4.36 -4.70 15.16
CA ALA A 141 -4.82 -4.48 13.79
C ALA A 141 -5.12 -5.80 13.06
N LEU A 142 -4.32 -6.84 13.28
CA LEU A 142 -4.57 -8.18 12.72
C LEU A 142 -5.84 -8.82 13.30
N ARG A 143 -6.11 -8.69 14.60
CA ARG A 143 -7.36 -9.19 15.19
C ARG A 143 -8.57 -8.49 14.57
N ASP A 144 -8.53 -7.16 14.52
CA ASP A 144 -9.63 -6.34 14.03
C ASP A 144 -9.87 -6.57 12.53
N GLY A 145 -8.80 -6.68 11.74
CA GLY A 145 -8.88 -7.00 10.31
C GLY A 145 -9.43 -8.39 10.01
N HIS A 146 -9.36 -9.31 10.97
CA HIS A 146 -10.01 -10.62 10.90
C HIS A 146 -11.32 -10.67 11.69
N CYS A 147 -11.91 -9.53 12.05
CA CYS A 147 -13.17 -9.41 12.79
C CYS A 147 -13.20 -10.18 14.12
N GLY A 148 -12.03 -10.37 14.76
CA GLY A 148 -11.89 -11.19 15.97
C GLY A 148 -12.07 -12.70 15.74
N LEU A 149 -12.18 -13.14 14.49
CA LEU A 149 -12.43 -14.54 14.12
C LEU A 149 -11.14 -15.37 14.01
N LEU A 150 -9.98 -14.72 13.93
CA LEU A 150 -8.69 -15.39 13.88
C LEU A 150 -8.35 -15.96 15.28
N PRO A 151 -8.10 -17.29 15.42
CA PRO A 151 -7.72 -17.84 16.72
C PRO A 151 -6.45 -17.19 17.27
N GLU A 152 -6.42 -16.88 18.56
CA GLU A 152 -5.28 -16.20 19.21
C GLU A 152 -3.94 -16.93 19.00
N SER A 153 -3.97 -18.27 18.93
CA SER A 153 -2.79 -19.09 18.66
C SER A 153 -2.19 -18.87 17.25
N ARG A 154 -2.94 -18.28 16.32
CA ARG A 154 -2.51 -17.97 14.95
C ARG A 154 -1.95 -16.55 14.81
N ILE A 155 -2.23 -15.66 15.75
CA ILE A 155 -1.80 -14.25 15.70
C ILE A 155 -0.27 -14.12 15.56
N PRO A 156 0.58 -14.84 16.33
CA PRO A 156 2.03 -14.70 16.19
C PRO A 156 2.53 -15.08 14.78
N ALA A 157 1.97 -16.13 14.17
CA ALA A 157 2.34 -16.54 12.83
C ALA A 157 1.89 -15.52 11.76
N MET A 158 0.70 -14.94 11.90
CA MET A 158 0.22 -13.89 11.00
C MET A 158 1.02 -12.60 11.14
N LEU A 159 1.43 -12.25 12.35
CA LEU A 159 2.27 -11.10 12.61
C LEU A 159 3.63 -11.22 11.92
N ARG A 160 4.25 -12.40 11.95
CA ARG A 160 5.50 -12.65 11.21
C ARG A 160 5.32 -12.53 9.71
N VAL A 161 4.21 -13.06 9.17
CA VAL A 161 3.89 -12.90 7.74
C VAL A 161 3.71 -11.43 7.39
N GLN A 162 3.01 -10.66 8.21
CA GLN A 162 2.81 -9.23 8.01
C GLN A 162 4.16 -8.49 7.95
N ILE A 163 5.03 -8.71 8.94
CA ILE A 163 6.39 -8.15 8.99
C ILE A 163 7.21 -8.58 7.76
N ALA A 164 7.13 -9.84 7.34
CA ALA A 164 7.88 -10.32 6.18
C ALA A 164 7.41 -9.67 4.86
N ARG A 165 6.09 -9.43 4.70
CA ARG A 165 5.54 -8.68 3.56
C ARG A 165 6.03 -7.23 3.58
N ASP A 166 5.97 -6.57 4.73
CA ASP A 166 6.43 -5.19 4.90
C ASP A 166 7.93 -5.04 4.59
N ARG A 167 8.76 -5.99 5.05
CA ARG A 167 10.18 -6.04 4.71
C ARG A 167 10.43 -6.28 3.22
N SER A 168 9.67 -7.17 2.58
CA SER A 168 9.75 -7.41 1.14
C SER A 168 9.47 -6.14 0.36
N MET A 169 8.38 -5.44 0.70
CA MET A 169 8.02 -4.18 0.07
C MET A 169 9.05 -3.07 0.34
N ALA A 170 9.54 -2.95 1.57
CA ALA A 170 10.58 -2.00 1.92
C ALA A 170 11.87 -2.24 1.14
N HIS A 171 12.26 -3.50 0.95
CA HIS A 171 13.44 -3.87 0.16
C HIS A 171 13.29 -3.45 -1.30
N VAL A 172 12.18 -3.82 -1.95
CA VAL A 172 11.91 -3.42 -3.35
C VAL A 172 11.88 -1.90 -3.50
N MET A 173 11.29 -1.19 -2.54
CA MET A 173 11.24 0.27 -2.56
C MET A 173 12.62 0.90 -2.41
N ALA A 174 13.45 0.40 -1.49
CA ALA A 174 14.82 0.89 -1.30
C ALA A 174 15.69 0.66 -2.54
N GLU A 175 15.53 -0.46 -3.25
CA GLU A 175 16.23 -0.75 -4.50
C GLU A 175 15.74 0.10 -5.68
N SER A 176 14.55 0.68 -5.57
CA SER A 176 13.92 1.50 -6.62
C SER A 176 14.29 2.99 -6.56
N VAL A 177 15.07 3.40 -5.56
CA VAL A 177 15.46 4.81 -5.38
C VAL A 177 16.38 5.25 -6.50
N VAL A 178 16.01 6.35 -7.16
CA VAL A 178 16.82 7.02 -8.17
C VAL A 178 16.91 8.49 -7.78
N SER A 179 18.13 9.02 -7.68
CA SER A 179 18.38 10.40 -7.25
C SER A 179 17.60 11.39 -8.12
N GLY A 180 16.82 12.26 -7.48
CA GLY A 180 15.98 13.21 -8.20
C GLY A 180 14.81 12.58 -8.95
N ARG A 181 14.34 11.40 -8.53
CA ARG A 181 13.07 10.77 -8.93
C ARG A 181 12.42 10.12 -7.69
N THR A 182 11.15 9.77 -7.81
CA THR A 182 10.32 9.21 -6.74
C THR A 182 9.88 7.81 -7.12
N ALA A 183 10.11 6.83 -6.27
CA ALA A 183 9.50 5.51 -6.39
C ALA A 183 8.18 5.47 -5.63
N VAL A 184 7.15 4.87 -6.24
CA VAL A 184 5.80 4.86 -5.69
C VAL A 184 5.41 3.44 -5.28
N LEU A 185 4.85 3.27 -4.08
CA LEU A 185 4.25 2.02 -3.61
C LEU A 185 2.72 2.16 -3.59
N LEU A 186 2.00 1.15 -4.06
CA LEU A 186 0.58 0.94 -3.76
C LEU A 186 0.42 -0.35 -2.95
N ALA A 187 -0.13 -0.23 -1.74
CA ALA A 187 -0.40 -1.32 -0.83
C ALA A 187 -1.62 -1.01 0.05
N GLY A 188 -2.12 -1.99 0.78
CA GLY A 188 -3.15 -1.80 1.80
C GLY A 188 -2.70 -0.79 2.85
N SER A 189 -3.65 -0.03 3.40
CA SER A 189 -3.35 1.09 4.31
C SER A 189 -2.54 0.68 5.55
N GLY A 190 -2.73 -0.54 6.08
CA GLY A 190 -1.91 -1.06 7.17
C GLY A 190 -0.43 -1.22 6.82
N HIS A 191 -0.11 -1.53 5.57
CA HIS A 191 1.27 -1.68 5.08
C HIS A 191 2.00 -0.35 4.96
N VAL A 192 1.29 0.77 4.74
CA VAL A 192 1.92 2.09 4.58
C VAL A 192 1.83 2.96 5.84
N ASP A 193 1.27 2.42 6.93
CA ASP A 193 1.24 3.09 8.23
C ASP A 193 2.68 3.37 8.69
N SER A 194 2.98 4.65 8.91
CA SER A 194 4.32 5.11 9.27
C SER A 194 4.83 4.57 10.60
N ALA A 195 3.96 4.06 11.48
CA ALA A 195 4.35 3.48 12.77
C ALA A 195 4.45 1.94 12.73
N LEU A 196 3.85 1.26 11.75
CA LEU A 196 3.66 -0.20 11.80
C LEU A 196 4.23 -0.96 10.60
N GLY A 197 4.11 -0.40 9.40
CA GLY A 197 4.33 -1.14 8.15
C GLY A 197 5.68 -0.87 7.52
N VAL A 198 5.69 -0.84 6.18
CA VAL A 198 6.86 -0.59 5.31
C VAL A 198 7.79 0.52 5.82
N PRO A 199 7.32 1.70 6.28
CA PRO A 199 8.19 2.75 6.78
C PRO A 199 9.12 2.35 7.93
N GLN A 200 8.74 1.36 8.75
CA GLN A 200 9.57 0.86 9.85
C GLN A 200 10.77 0.02 9.37
N HIS A 201 10.80 -0.39 8.10
CA HIS A 201 11.82 -1.25 7.53
C HIS A 201 12.68 -0.55 6.47
N LEU A 202 12.45 0.74 6.22
CA LEU A 202 13.19 1.52 5.22
C LEU A 202 14.48 2.11 5.82
N PRO A 203 15.54 2.30 5.00
CA PRO A 203 16.72 3.04 5.41
C PRO A 203 16.38 4.47 5.87
N THR A 204 16.92 4.89 7.01
CA THR A 204 16.57 6.16 7.66
C THR A 204 17.03 7.43 6.92
N HIS A 205 17.87 7.29 5.90
CA HIS A 205 18.33 8.42 5.09
C HIS A 205 17.39 8.77 3.94
N LEU A 206 16.41 7.89 3.65
CA LEU A 206 15.43 8.14 2.59
C LEU A 206 14.32 9.03 3.11
N THR A 207 13.88 9.95 2.27
CA THR A 207 12.67 10.75 2.52
C THR A 207 11.45 9.95 2.09
N VAL A 208 10.53 9.75 3.03
CA VAL A 208 9.34 8.90 2.86
C VAL A 208 8.10 9.73 3.10
N ARG A 209 7.10 9.61 2.22
CA ARG A 209 5.76 10.17 2.45
C ARG A 209 4.69 9.09 2.30
N SER A 210 3.89 8.93 3.33
CA SER A 210 2.75 8.01 3.40
C SER A 210 1.43 8.76 3.21
N ILE A 211 0.58 8.25 2.32
CA ILE A 211 -0.72 8.82 2.00
C ILE A 211 -1.79 7.74 2.11
N VAL A 212 -2.78 7.95 2.97
CA VAL A 212 -3.97 7.08 3.03
C VAL A 212 -5.06 7.58 2.11
N LEU A 213 -5.64 6.67 1.33
CA LEU A 213 -6.81 6.91 0.48
C LEU A 213 -8.06 6.56 1.29
N LEU A 214 -8.95 7.53 1.49
CA LEU A 214 -10.19 7.34 2.24
C LEU A 214 -11.39 7.74 1.40
N ALA A 215 -12.41 6.88 1.35
CA ALA A 215 -13.69 7.29 0.78
C ALA A 215 -14.38 8.28 1.73
N ASP A 216 -15.24 9.13 1.18
CA ASP A 216 -15.97 10.10 2.00
C ASP A 216 -16.75 9.41 3.13
N GLY A 217 -16.61 9.92 4.36
CA GLY A 217 -17.15 9.32 5.58
C GLY A 217 -16.29 8.23 6.24
N ASP A 218 -15.28 7.69 5.57
CA ASP A 218 -14.35 6.74 6.18
C ASP A 218 -13.41 7.44 7.18
N ARG A 219 -13.00 6.70 8.21
CA ARG A 219 -12.02 7.14 9.20
C ARG A 219 -10.89 6.12 9.30
N THR A 220 -9.71 6.59 9.62
CA THR A 220 -8.57 5.75 9.97
C THR A 220 -7.98 6.19 11.30
N SER A 221 -7.49 5.22 12.07
CA SER A 221 -6.66 5.43 13.27
C SER A 221 -5.17 5.31 12.96
N GLY A 222 -4.79 4.93 11.73
CA GLY A 222 -3.40 4.76 11.33
C GLY A 222 -2.66 6.09 11.18
N ARG A 223 -1.33 6.01 11.14
CA ARG A 223 -0.45 7.18 11.10
C ARG A 223 0.07 7.42 9.69
N PHE A 224 -0.39 8.51 9.06
CA PHE A 224 -0.01 8.91 7.70
C PHE A 224 0.38 10.37 7.64
N ASP A 225 1.20 10.75 6.65
CA ASP A 225 1.62 12.14 6.44
C ASP A 225 0.53 12.98 5.76
N ALA A 226 -0.35 12.32 4.99
CA ALA A 226 -1.50 12.96 4.37
C ALA A 226 -2.66 11.97 4.15
N THR A 227 -3.84 12.54 3.95
CA THR A 227 -5.06 11.82 3.58
C THR A 227 -5.58 12.38 2.27
N TRP A 228 -5.90 11.51 1.31
CA TRP A 228 -6.56 11.90 0.06
C TRP A 228 -7.97 11.33 0.01
N ALA A 229 -8.93 12.21 -0.21
CA ALA A 229 -10.34 11.84 -0.30
C ALA A 229 -10.70 11.26 -1.68
N THR A 230 -11.49 10.20 -1.65
CA THR A 230 -12.10 9.57 -2.82
C THR A 230 -13.63 9.61 -2.72
N PRO A 231 -14.35 9.49 -3.85
CA PRO A 231 -15.81 9.44 -3.81
C PRO A 231 -16.32 8.37 -2.84
N ALA A 232 -17.49 8.62 -2.24
CA ALA A 232 -18.13 7.67 -1.34
C ALA A 232 -18.34 6.32 -2.03
N ALA A 233 -18.16 5.25 -1.26
CA ALA A 233 -18.40 3.88 -1.70
C ALA A 233 -19.49 3.26 -0.83
N SER A 234 -20.53 2.71 -1.46
CA SER A 234 -21.46 1.82 -0.75
C SER A 234 -20.71 0.57 -0.28
N ARG A 235 -20.99 0.13 0.95
CA ARG A 235 -20.25 -0.97 1.58
C ARG A 235 -21.19 -2.04 2.14
N ASP A 236 -20.94 -3.29 1.78
CA ASP A 236 -21.39 -4.46 2.53
C ASP A 236 -20.43 -4.73 3.70
N ASP A 237 -20.93 -5.20 4.84
CA ASP A 237 -20.07 -5.47 5.99
C ASP A 237 -19.05 -6.60 5.71
N PRO A 238 -17.73 -6.31 5.70
CA PRO A 238 -16.71 -7.31 5.38
C PRO A 238 -16.68 -8.47 6.39
N CYS A 239 -17.12 -8.23 7.64
CA CYS A 239 -17.17 -9.28 8.65
C CYS A 239 -18.24 -10.34 8.35
N THR A 240 -19.30 -9.98 7.62
CA THR A 240 -20.38 -10.91 7.26
C THR A 240 -19.88 -12.00 6.31
N ALA A 241 -19.04 -11.68 5.32
CA ALA A 241 -18.49 -12.67 4.39
C ALA A 241 -17.49 -13.63 5.07
N LEU A 242 -16.73 -13.13 6.06
CA LEU A 242 -15.71 -13.91 6.76
C LEU A 242 -16.32 -14.93 7.73
N ALA A 243 -17.44 -14.59 8.38
CA ALA A 243 -18.15 -15.49 9.28
C ALA A 243 -18.67 -16.76 8.58
N GLY A 244 -19.01 -16.69 7.30
CA GLY A 244 -19.50 -17.84 6.51
C GLY A 244 -18.46 -18.92 6.19
N HIS A 245 -17.17 -18.63 6.38
CA HIS A 245 -16.06 -19.53 6.03
C HIS A 245 -15.41 -20.21 7.24
N MET A 246 -15.93 -19.98 8.46
CA MET A 246 -15.38 -20.62 9.66
C MET A 246 -15.91 -22.05 9.84
N PRO A 247 -15.04 -23.03 10.16
CA PRO A 247 -15.52 -24.30 10.68
C PRO A 247 -16.26 -24.06 12.01
N ALA A 248 -17.38 -24.76 12.20
CA ALA A 248 -18.17 -24.65 13.43
C ALA A 248 -17.27 -24.85 14.66
N PRO A 249 -17.48 -24.10 15.76
CA PRO A 249 -16.71 -24.28 16.97
C PRO A 249 -16.81 -25.75 17.41
N ALA A 250 -15.65 -26.39 17.63
CA ALA A 250 -15.62 -27.72 18.21
C ALA A 250 -16.34 -27.66 19.56
N GLY A 251 -17.41 -28.46 19.68
CA GLY A 251 -18.30 -28.48 20.84
C GLY A 251 -17.53 -28.69 22.14
N ARG A 252 -18.03 -28.03 23.19
CA ARG A 252 -17.59 -28.11 24.58
C ARG A 252 -17.44 -29.56 25.09
#